data_AF-A0A512C1G9-F1
#
_entry.id   AF-A0A512C1G9-F1
#
_cell.length_a   1.000
_cell.length_b   1.000
_cell.length_c   1.000
_cell.angle_alpha   90.00
_cell.angle_beta   90.00
_cell.angle_gamma   90.00
#
_symmetry.space_group_name_H-M   'P 1'
#
loop_
_entity.id
_entity.type
_entity.pdbx_description
1 polymer ?
#
loop_
_entity_poly.entity_id
_entity_poly.type
_entity_poly.pdbx_seq_one_letter_code
_entity_poly.pdbx_strand_id
1 'polypeptide(L)'
;MSKLKGDAFEVKNEDAERLKRMLPEVEKLRAKAQSGDLEAATALIMLLPNAYRGQKAVRFHQLWRDGRARQEVAWQVLHDVWIHDHSRLSTEFDEDGLEIADFMFRDLGLGSRSLPKRFRRQGRLTIWRGGTGLTAEDVDDGSSWTLNRGVACWFATRWSPAALVPSHRPYVVWREVPRKAILAYIGKRGEDEVVIDFRDLSRGDAVICDGGPGLPLDADPSSELVESWRHAGNVWKQTKGHSSIAETVAVVSDEED
;
A
#
# COMPACT_ATOMS: atom_id res chain seq x y z
N MET A 1 23.90 -3.30 2.13
CA MET A 1 23.20 -3.95 3.25
C MET A 1 23.26 -2.99 4.43
N SER A 2 22.21 -2.17 4.59
CA SER A 2 22.04 -1.24 5.70
C SER A 2 22.03 -2.01 7.03
N LYS A 3 22.70 -1.45 8.05
CA LYS A 3 22.77 -2.05 9.39
C LYS A 3 21.37 -2.00 10.00
N LEU A 4 20.75 -3.17 10.22
CA LEU A 4 19.61 -3.29 11.13
C LEU A 4 20.01 -2.63 12.45
N LYS A 5 19.27 -1.62 12.91
CA LYS A 5 19.42 -1.13 14.29
C LYS A 5 19.05 -2.28 15.22
N GLY A 6 20.06 -2.95 15.75
CA GLY A 6 19.97 -3.37 17.13
C GLY A 6 20.16 -2.11 17.95
N ASP A 7 19.07 -1.46 18.34
CA ASP A 7 18.98 -0.68 19.58
C ASP A 7 17.54 -0.24 19.83
N ALA A 8 17.14 -0.35 21.09
CA ALA A 8 15.79 -0.34 21.59
C ALA A 8 14.95 0.86 21.08
N PHE A 9 13.90 0.57 20.31
CA PHE A 9 12.71 1.39 20.39
C PHE A 9 12.29 1.41 21.86
N GLU A 10 12.01 2.60 22.39
CA GLU A 10 11.32 2.74 23.67
C GLU A 10 9.90 2.23 23.44
N VAL A 11 9.77 0.90 23.41
CA VAL A 11 8.50 0.20 23.43
C VAL A 11 7.86 0.69 24.70
N LYS A 12 6.76 1.43 24.57
CA LYS A 12 5.96 1.83 25.73
C LYS A 12 5.79 0.59 26.59
N ASN A 13 6.09 0.70 27.88
CA ASN A 13 6.16 -0.46 28.79
C ASN A 13 4.90 -1.37 28.66
N GLU A 14 3.75 -0.76 28.35
CA GLU A 14 2.47 -1.43 28.06
C GLU A 14 2.50 -2.38 26.85
N ASP A 15 3.15 -2.03 25.73
CA ASP A 15 3.24 -2.88 24.54
C ASP A 15 4.16 -4.09 24.78
N ALA A 16 5.23 -3.91 25.56
CA ALA A 16 6.13 -4.98 25.95
C ALA A 16 5.41 -5.98 26.89
N GLU A 17 4.68 -5.49 27.89
CA GLU A 17 3.89 -6.34 28.79
C GLU A 17 2.73 -7.03 28.07
N ARG A 18 2.08 -6.34 27.13
CA ARG A 18 1.07 -6.94 26.25
C ARG A 18 1.67 -8.07 25.43
N LEU A 19 2.82 -7.85 24.79
CA LEU A 19 3.50 -8.87 23.99
C LEU A 19 3.90 -10.08 24.83
N LYS A 20 4.41 -9.88 26.04
CA LYS A 20 4.74 -10.98 26.97
C LYS A 20 3.56 -11.89 27.24
N ARG A 21 2.37 -11.32 27.49
CA ARG A 21 1.13 -12.11 27.72
C ARG A 21 0.69 -12.90 26.48
N MET A 22 0.98 -12.38 25.30
CA MET A 22 0.54 -12.96 24.02
C MET A 22 1.60 -13.89 23.40
N LEU A 23 2.80 -13.96 23.98
CA LEU A 23 3.95 -14.66 23.43
C LEU A 23 3.65 -16.13 23.07
N PRO A 24 2.95 -16.94 23.90
CA PRO A 24 2.64 -18.32 23.52
C PRO A 24 1.82 -18.43 22.23
N GLU A 25 0.81 -17.58 22.04
CA GLU A 25 -0.01 -17.59 20.83
C GLU A 25 0.76 -17.03 19.62
N VAL A 26 1.57 -15.98 19.83
CA VAL A 26 2.47 -15.44 18.80
C VAL A 26 3.43 -16.52 18.28
N GLU A 27 4.04 -17.30 19.17
CA GLU A 27 4.98 -18.36 18.80
C GLU A 27 4.28 -19.51 18.06
N LYS A 28 3.09 -19.90 18.51
CA LYS A 28 2.25 -20.90 17.84
C LYS A 28 1.84 -20.46 16.43
N LEU A 29 1.36 -19.23 16.26
CA LEU A 29 1.01 -18.68 14.95
C LEU A 29 2.24 -18.56 14.05
N ARG A 30 3.38 -18.14 14.60
CA ARG A 30 4.64 -18.07 13.84
C ARG A 30 5.07 -19.44 13.32
N ALA A 31 5.02 -20.48 14.15
CA ALA A 31 5.38 -21.83 13.74
C ALA A 31 4.47 -22.34 12.60
N LYS A 32 3.15 -22.13 12.73
CA LYS A 32 2.19 -22.45 11.67
C LYS A 32 2.48 -21.68 10.38
N ALA A 33 2.67 -20.36 10.48
CA ALA A 33 3.01 -19.53 9.33
C ALA A 33 4.30 -20.01 8.64
N GLN A 34 5.35 -20.34 9.40
CA GLN A 34 6.59 -20.89 8.86
C GLN A 34 6.39 -22.22 8.12
N SER A 35 5.43 -23.05 8.56
CA SER A 35 5.05 -24.28 7.87
C SER A 35 4.20 -24.07 6.61
N GLY A 36 3.80 -22.82 6.29
CA GLY A 36 3.03 -22.50 5.09
C GLY A 36 1.60 -22.02 5.31
N ASP A 37 1.15 -21.92 6.57
CA ASP A 37 -0.21 -21.51 6.90
C ASP A 37 -0.39 -19.99 6.72
N LEU A 38 -1.10 -19.60 5.65
CA LEU A 38 -1.35 -18.19 5.31
C LEU A 38 -2.31 -17.51 6.31
N GLU A 39 -3.29 -18.25 6.85
CA GLU A 39 -4.23 -17.69 7.83
C GLU A 39 -3.50 -17.39 9.15
N ALA A 40 -2.61 -18.29 9.57
CA ALA A 40 -1.76 -18.05 10.72
C ALA A 40 -0.82 -16.86 10.51
N ALA A 41 -0.33 -16.63 9.28
CA ALA A 41 0.48 -15.47 8.94
C ALA A 41 -0.30 -14.15 9.09
N THR A 42 -1.53 -14.09 8.57
CA THR A 42 -2.42 -12.94 8.75
C THR A 42 -2.77 -12.74 10.23
N ALA A 43 -3.18 -13.80 10.93
CA ALA A 43 -3.51 -13.74 12.35
C ALA A 43 -2.33 -13.25 13.20
N LEU A 44 -1.10 -13.68 12.88
CA LEU A 44 0.11 -13.21 13.54
C LEU A 44 0.27 -11.69 13.39
N ILE A 45 0.12 -11.15 12.17
CA ILE A 45 0.25 -9.70 11.94
C ILE A 45 -0.84 -8.92 12.67
N MET A 46 -2.07 -9.42 12.69
CA MET A 46 -3.19 -8.80 13.41
C MET A 46 -2.98 -8.80 14.92
N LEU A 47 -2.42 -9.89 15.45
CA LEU A 47 -2.18 -10.07 16.88
C LEU A 47 -1.06 -9.15 17.40
N LEU A 48 -0.05 -8.87 16.59
CA LEU A 48 1.11 -8.07 17.00
C LEU A 48 0.77 -6.58 17.15
N PRO A 49 1.35 -5.89 18.16
CA PRO A 49 1.34 -4.43 18.19
C PRO A 49 1.98 -3.84 16.93
N ASN A 50 1.49 -2.68 16.48
CA ASN A 50 1.95 -2.04 15.23
C ASN A 50 3.47 -1.87 15.16
N ALA A 51 4.11 -1.56 16.30
CA ALA A 51 5.56 -1.37 16.41
C ALA A 51 6.40 -2.62 16.07
N TYR A 52 5.81 -3.81 16.00
CA TYR A 52 6.56 -5.05 15.68
C TYR A 52 6.27 -5.61 14.28
N ARG A 53 5.32 -4.99 13.55
CA ARG A 53 4.84 -5.52 12.27
C ARG A 53 5.91 -5.43 11.18
N GLY A 54 6.60 -4.29 11.08
CA GLY A 54 7.70 -4.09 10.14
C GLY A 54 8.79 -5.17 10.31
N GLN A 55 9.29 -5.35 11.54
CA GLN A 55 10.30 -6.37 11.86
C GLN A 55 9.88 -7.79 11.46
N LYS A 56 8.60 -8.13 11.59
CA LYS A 56 8.10 -9.43 11.16
C LYS A 56 8.07 -9.59 9.65
N ALA A 57 7.68 -8.57 8.88
CA ALA A 57 7.77 -8.63 7.42
C ALA A 57 9.21 -8.90 6.97
N VAL A 58 10.18 -8.17 7.54
CA VAL A 58 11.61 -8.36 7.26
C VAL A 58 12.07 -9.77 7.61
N ARG A 59 11.66 -10.27 8.79
CA ARG A 59 12.05 -11.60 9.24
C ARG A 59 11.50 -12.70 8.34
N PHE A 60 10.23 -12.62 7.94
CA PHE A 60 9.65 -13.62 7.05
C PHE A 60 10.25 -13.58 5.65
N HIS A 61 10.59 -12.40 5.14
CA HIS A 61 11.33 -12.25 3.91
C HIS A 61 12.71 -12.93 3.96
N GLN A 62 13.47 -12.71 5.05
CA GLN A 62 14.74 -13.40 5.28
C GLN A 62 14.57 -14.93 5.38
N LEU A 63 13.58 -15.39 6.15
CA LEU A 63 13.29 -16.82 6.28
C LEU A 63 12.98 -17.46 4.93
N TRP A 64 12.23 -16.78 4.06
CA TRP A 64 11.98 -17.25 2.70
C TRP A 64 13.27 -17.33 1.88
N ARG A 65 14.10 -16.28 1.89
CA ARG A 65 15.41 -16.29 1.19
C ARG A 65 16.34 -17.41 1.68
N ASP A 66 16.23 -17.78 2.95
CA ASP A 66 16.98 -18.89 3.56
C ASP A 66 16.36 -20.27 3.28
N GLY A 67 15.24 -20.36 2.56
CA GLY A 67 14.51 -21.62 2.32
C GLY A 67 13.75 -22.16 3.54
N ARG A 68 13.53 -21.33 4.57
CA ARG A 68 12.88 -21.67 5.85
C ARG A 68 11.44 -21.19 5.96
N ALA A 69 10.90 -20.55 4.93
CA ALA A 69 9.50 -20.20 4.80
C ALA A 69 9.10 -20.22 3.32
N ARG A 70 7.80 -20.44 3.07
CA ARG A 70 7.24 -20.34 1.72
C ARG A 70 7.19 -18.88 1.25
N GLN A 71 7.36 -18.67 -0.06
CA GLN A 71 7.30 -17.34 -0.68
C GLN A 71 5.94 -16.66 -0.44
N GLU A 72 4.86 -17.43 -0.53
CA GLU A 72 3.49 -16.93 -0.36
C GLU A 72 3.25 -16.42 1.08
N VAL A 73 3.87 -17.06 2.07
CA VAL A 73 3.79 -16.61 3.46
C VAL A 73 4.53 -15.29 3.63
N ALA A 74 5.77 -15.19 3.12
CA ALA A 74 6.54 -13.95 3.21
C ALA A 74 5.80 -12.78 2.51
N TRP A 75 5.18 -13.06 1.37
CA TRP A 75 4.30 -12.13 0.69
C TRP A 75 3.07 -11.74 1.50
N GLN A 76 2.34 -12.70 2.07
CA GLN A 76 1.14 -12.43 2.87
C GLN A 76 1.47 -11.55 4.08
N VAL A 77 2.58 -11.84 4.77
CA VAL A 77 3.07 -11.04 5.89
C VAL A 77 3.38 -9.61 5.44
N LEU A 78 4.17 -9.43 4.39
CA LEU A 78 4.51 -8.09 3.87
C LEU A 78 3.25 -7.32 3.45
N HIS A 79 2.35 -7.97 2.73
CA HIS A 79 1.09 -7.42 2.26
C HIS A 79 0.18 -6.96 3.42
N ASP A 80 0.01 -7.77 4.45
CA ASP A 80 -0.84 -7.38 5.60
C ASP A 80 -0.19 -6.26 6.40
N VAL A 81 1.14 -6.26 6.58
CA VAL A 81 1.85 -5.14 7.22
C VAL A 81 1.63 -3.84 6.46
N TRP A 82 1.73 -3.87 5.12
CA TRP A 82 1.48 -2.71 4.28
C TRP A 82 0.06 -2.14 4.44
N ILE A 83 -0.96 -3.01 4.39
CA ILE A 83 -2.37 -2.62 4.52
C ILE A 83 -2.65 -1.93 5.85
N HIS A 84 -2.07 -2.45 6.93
CA HIS A 84 -2.42 -2.01 8.26
C HIS A 84 -1.66 -0.76 8.68
N ASP A 85 -0.36 -0.71 8.39
CA ASP A 85 0.49 0.41 8.81
C ASP A 85 1.82 0.38 8.04
N HIS A 86 1.81 0.67 6.74
CA HIS A 86 3.05 0.76 5.94
C HIS A 86 4.04 1.78 6.51
N SER A 87 3.59 2.77 7.28
CA SER A 87 4.47 3.72 7.97
C SER A 87 5.40 3.02 8.97
N ARG A 88 4.96 1.89 9.55
CA ARG A 88 5.79 1.07 10.44
C ARG A 88 6.84 0.30 9.67
N LEU A 89 6.52 -0.14 8.46
CA LEU A 89 7.51 -0.75 7.58
C LEU A 89 8.59 0.27 7.20
N SER A 90 8.21 1.52 6.93
CA SER A 90 9.20 2.57 6.64
C SER A 90 10.05 2.92 7.87
N THR A 91 9.46 3.02 9.06
CA THR A 91 10.20 3.42 10.27
C THR A 91 11.23 2.38 10.75
N GLU A 92 11.12 1.11 10.37
CA GLU A 92 12.14 0.10 10.71
C GLU A 92 13.50 0.37 10.04
N PHE A 93 13.51 1.19 8.99
CA PHE A 93 14.64 1.36 8.11
C PHE A 93 15.03 2.82 7.90
N ASP A 94 14.63 3.70 8.84
CA ASP A 94 14.87 5.14 8.77
C ASP A 94 14.40 5.71 7.41
N GLU A 95 15.27 6.43 6.69
CA GLU A 95 14.94 7.10 5.42
C GLU A 95 14.74 6.11 4.24
N ASP A 96 15.27 4.89 4.33
CA ASP A 96 15.30 3.91 3.23
C ASP A 96 14.07 2.97 3.21
N GLY A 97 13.15 3.11 4.16
CA GLY A 97 12.19 2.04 4.42
C GLY A 97 11.14 1.77 3.35
N LEU A 98 10.76 2.79 2.56
CA LEU A 98 9.91 2.58 1.39
C LEU A 98 10.68 1.87 0.27
N GLU A 99 11.95 2.22 0.04
CA GLU A 99 12.78 1.53 -0.96
C GLU A 99 12.99 0.06 -0.62
N ILE A 100 13.11 -0.26 0.68
CA ILE A 100 13.22 -1.63 1.16
C ILE A 100 11.91 -2.38 1.00
N ALA A 101 10.77 -1.75 1.26
CA ALA A 101 9.46 -2.35 0.98
C ALA A 101 9.30 -2.69 -0.51
N ASP A 102 9.62 -1.73 -1.39
CA ASP A 102 9.58 -1.92 -2.85
C ASP A 102 10.56 -3.01 -3.30
N PHE A 103 11.75 -3.08 -2.69
CA PHE A 103 12.69 -4.17 -2.91
C PHE A 103 12.09 -5.52 -2.50
N MET A 104 11.48 -5.63 -1.32
CA MET A 104 10.90 -6.89 -0.83
C MET A 104 9.74 -7.35 -1.71
N PHE A 105 8.83 -6.45 -2.11
CA PHE A 105 7.74 -6.79 -3.02
C PHE A 105 8.27 -7.29 -4.38
N ARG A 106 9.32 -6.65 -4.90
CA ARG A 106 9.98 -7.07 -6.13
C ARG A 106 10.67 -8.42 -6.00
N ASP A 107 11.43 -8.63 -4.94
CA ASP A 107 12.18 -9.88 -4.68
C ASP A 107 11.21 -11.06 -4.60
N LEU A 108 10.07 -10.87 -3.95
CA LEU A 108 9.00 -11.86 -3.89
C LEU A 108 8.30 -12.07 -5.24
N GLY A 109 8.27 -11.09 -6.15
CA GLY A 109 7.86 -11.29 -7.55
C GLY A 109 6.40 -11.72 -7.76
N LEU A 110 5.51 -11.57 -6.76
CA LEU A 110 4.11 -11.97 -6.85
C LEU A 110 3.17 -10.82 -7.27
N GLY A 111 3.69 -9.61 -7.49
CA GLY A 111 2.91 -8.42 -7.80
C GLY A 111 1.90 -8.57 -8.92
N SER A 112 2.37 -8.92 -10.11
CA SER A 112 1.48 -9.06 -11.26
C SER A 112 0.49 -10.23 -11.15
N ARG A 113 0.76 -11.23 -10.29
CA ARG A 113 -0.16 -12.34 -9.99
C ARG A 113 -1.29 -11.90 -9.07
N SER A 114 -1.03 -10.94 -8.18
CA SER A 114 -2.03 -10.40 -7.26
C SER A 114 -3.10 -9.53 -7.93
N LEU A 115 -2.85 -9.04 -9.15
CA LEU A 115 -3.84 -8.26 -9.91
C LEU A 115 -5.11 -9.07 -10.22
N PRO A 116 -6.32 -8.47 -10.17
CA PRO A 116 -7.55 -9.07 -10.66
C PRO A 116 -7.46 -9.53 -12.11
N LYS A 117 -8.15 -10.63 -12.48
CA LYS A 117 -8.13 -11.23 -13.83
C LYS A 117 -8.37 -10.19 -14.95
N ARG A 118 -9.27 -9.22 -14.73
CA ARG A 118 -9.59 -8.14 -15.68
C ARG A 118 -8.39 -7.26 -16.06
N PHE A 119 -7.43 -7.08 -15.15
CA PHE A 119 -6.24 -6.25 -15.38
C PHE A 119 -5.04 -7.07 -15.88
N ARG A 120 -5.01 -8.39 -15.64
CA ARG A 120 -3.88 -9.26 -16.04
C ARG A 120 -3.64 -9.31 -17.56
N ARG A 121 -4.70 -9.14 -18.36
CA ARG A 121 -4.63 -9.18 -19.84
C ARG A 121 -4.23 -7.84 -20.46
N GLN A 122 -4.22 -6.76 -19.69
CA GLN A 122 -3.86 -5.44 -20.19
C GLN A 122 -2.34 -5.30 -20.21
N GLY A 123 -1.78 -4.79 -21.32
CA GLY A 123 -0.34 -4.55 -21.44
C GLY A 123 0.14 -3.38 -20.58
N ARG A 124 -0.71 -2.36 -20.44
CA ARG A 124 -0.51 -1.16 -19.63
C ARG A 124 -1.74 -0.91 -18.78
N LEU A 125 -1.55 -0.29 -17.62
CA LEU A 125 -2.60 0.08 -16.67
C LEU A 125 -2.53 1.58 -16.42
N THR A 126 -3.69 2.25 -16.42
CA THR A 126 -3.81 3.61 -15.91
C THR A 126 -3.92 3.56 -14.39
N ILE A 127 -3.00 4.24 -13.72
CA ILE A 127 -2.94 4.36 -12.27
C ILE A 127 -3.08 5.82 -11.87
N TRP A 128 -3.62 6.05 -10.69
CA TRP A 128 -3.93 7.36 -10.13
C TRP A 128 -3.32 7.50 -8.75
N ARG A 129 -2.92 8.71 -8.38
CA ARG A 129 -2.46 9.01 -7.01
C ARG A 129 -2.92 10.39 -6.61
N GLY A 130 -3.37 10.50 -5.37
CA GLY A 130 -3.83 11.75 -4.80
C GLY A 130 -3.05 12.10 -3.54
N GLY A 131 -2.70 13.37 -3.38
CA GLY A 131 -2.02 13.89 -2.19
C GLY A 131 -2.47 15.30 -1.86
N THR A 132 -2.22 15.73 -0.63
CA THR A 132 -2.42 17.12 -0.18
C THR A 132 -1.19 17.55 0.61
N GLY A 133 -0.76 18.80 0.43
CA GLY A 133 0.38 19.34 1.18
C GLY A 133 1.74 18.91 0.65
N LEU A 134 1.78 18.40 -0.58
CA LEU A 134 2.95 17.92 -1.30
C LEU A 134 3.05 18.65 -2.65
N THR A 135 4.22 18.69 -3.28
CA THR A 135 4.32 19.14 -4.66
C THR A 135 3.74 18.09 -5.62
N ALA A 136 3.43 18.48 -6.86
CA ALA A 136 3.00 17.50 -7.87
C ALA A 136 4.07 16.42 -8.10
N GLU A 137 5.36 16.79 -8.04
CA GLU A 137 6.50 15.87 -8.14
C GLU A 137 6.55 14.88 -6.97
N ASP A 138 6.38 15.34 -5.72
CA ASP A 138 6.32 14.46 -4.55
C ASP A 138 5.13 13.49 -4.60
N VAL A 139 3.97 13.97 -5.11
CA VAL A 139 2.82 13.11 -5.32
C VAL A 139 3.13 12.09 -6.42
N ASP A 140 3.85 12.48 -7.46
CA ASP A 140 4.21 11.60 -8.56
C ASP A 140 5.31 10.57 -8.23
N ASP A 141 6.21 10.87 -7.30
CA ASP A 141 7.36 10.01 -6.98
C ASP A 141 7.05 8.88 -5.99
N GLY A 142 5.91 8.90 -5.30
CA GLY A 142 5.65 7.90 -4.26
C GLY A 142 5.06 6.58 -4.77
N SER A 143 5.34 5.47 -4.07
CA SER A 143 5.13 4.09 -4.57
C SER A 143 3.69 3.55 -4.53
N SER A 144 2.81 4.12 -3.69
CA SER A 144 1.40 3.71 -3.56
C SER A 144 0.48 4.48 -4.51
N TRP A 145 -0.18 3.77 -5.42
CA TRP A 145 -1.13 4.29 -6.40
C TRP A 145 -2.44 3.50 -6.35
N THR A 146 -3.44 3.87 -7.15
CA THR A 146 -4.72 3.17 -7.24
C THR A 146 -5.17 3.04 -8.68
N LEU A 147 -5.88 1.96 -9.02
CA LEU A 147 -6.56 1.81 -10.32
C LEU A 147 -7.88 2.59 -10.38
N ASN A 148 -8.27 3.27 -9.31
CA ASN A 148 -9.54 3.97 -9.19
C ASN A 148 -9.33 5.48 -8.98
N ARG A 149 -9.69 6.30 -9.98
CA ARG A 149 -9.61 7.76 -9.90
C ARG A 149 -10.34 8.35 -8.69
N GLY A 150 -11.50 7.80 -8.33
CA GLY A 150 -12.28 8.28 -7.18
C GLY A 150 -11.53 8.12 -5.85
N VAL A 151 -10.75 7.05 -5.70
CA VAL A 151 -9.86 6.83 -4.54
C VAL A 151 -8.79 7.91 -4.48
N ALA A 152 -8.12 8.18 -5.60
CA ALA A 152 -7.10 9.23 -5.66
C ALA A 152 -7.70 10.61 -5.32
N CYS A 153 -8.84 10.98 -5.90
CA CYS A 153 -9.54 12.22 -5.56
C CYS A 153 -9.88 12.28 -4.07
N TRP A 154 -10.36 11.19 -3.47
CA TRP A 154 -10.64 11.13 -2.04
C TRP A 154 -9.39 11.38 -1.20
N PHE A 155 -8.25 10.76 -1.51
CA PHE A 155 -6.99 11.02 -0.78
C PHE A 155 -6.50 12.46 -0.96
N ALA A 156 -6.66 13.03 -2.16
CA ALA A 156 -6.31 14.42 -2.41
C ALA A 156 -7.15 15.38 -1.56
N THR A 157 -8.46 15.12 -1.36
CA THR A 157 -9.35 16.09 -0.70
C THR A 157 -9.68 15.79 0.76
N ARG A 158 -9.46 14.56 1.26
CA ARG A 158 -9.97 14.12 2.58
C ARG A 158 -9.41 14.90 3.76
N TRP A 159 -8.21 15.47 3.63
CA TRP A 159 -7.49 16.17 4.71
C TRP A 159 -7.34 17.67 4.47
N SER A 160 -7.97 18.20 3.41
CA SER A 160 -7.99 19.62 3.10
C SER A 160 -9.29 20.22 3.64
N PRO A 161 -9.34 20.72 4.89
CA PRO A 161 -10.39 21.65 5.24
C PRO A 161 -10.23 22.87 4.33
N ALA A 162 -11.32 23.35 3.74
CA ALA A 162 -11.35 24.41 2.73
C ALA A 162 -10.71 25.75 3.14
N ALA A 163 -10.10 25.86 4.33
CA ALA A 163 -9.65 27.10 4.94
C ALA A 163 -8.21 27.12 5.45
N LEU A 164 -7.40 26.05 5.36
CA LEU A 164 -6.10 26.04 6.07
C LEU A 164 -4.90 25.75 5.17
N VAL A 165 -4.15 26.84 4.99
CA VAL A 165 -2.79 27.00 4.45
C VAL A 165 -2.65 26.85 2.92
N PRO A 166 -2.22 27.89 2.19
CA PRO A 166 -1.90 27.81 0.76
C PRO A 166 -0.91 26.71 0.37
N SER A 167 -0.14 26.18 1.32
CA SER A 167 0.77 25.04 1.12
C SER A 167 0.06 23.68 1.08
N HIS A 168 -1.21 23.57 1.44
CA HIS A 168 -1.98 22.32 1.52
C HIS A 168 -2.80 22.05 0.26
N ARG A 169 -2.19 22.23 -0.92
CA ARG A 169 -2.88 22.05 -2.19
C ARG A 169 -3.12 20.57 -2.48
N PRO A 170 -4.34 20.20 -2.90
CA PRO A 170 -4.62 18.85 -3.38
C PRO A 170 -4.03 18.66 -4.77
N TYR A 171 -3.49 17.49 -5.04
CA TYR A 171 -3.07 17.05 -6.37
C TYR A 171 -3.64 15.68 -6.66
N VAL A 172 -4.07 15.48 -7.91
CA VAL A 172 -4.40 14.18 -8.47
C VAL A 172 -3.58 14.03 -9.75
N VAL A 173 -2.73 13.01 -9.78
CA VAL A 173 -1.89 12.67 -10.94
C VAL A 173 -2.28 11.31 -11.46
N TRP A 174 -2.00 11.07 -12.74
CA TRP A 174 -2.12 9.74 -13.33
C TRP A 174 -0.90 9.38 -14.17
N ARG A 175 -0.69 8.08 -14.31
CA ARG A 175 0.32 7.49 -15.19
C ARG A 175 -0.26 6.28 -15.91
N GLU A 176 0.23 6.04 -17.10
CA GLU A 176 0.16 4.71 -17.69
C GLU A 176 1.45 3.96 -17.41
N VAL A 177 1.34 2.78 -16.79
CA VAL A 177 2.50 1.94 -16.49
C VAL A 177 2.36 0.58 -17.14
N PRO A 178 3.46 -0.04 -17.62
CA PRO A 178 3.41 -1.42 -18.06
C PRO A 178 3.07 -2.32 -16.87
N ARG A 179 2.30 -3.39 -17.10
CA ARG A 179 1.89 -4.33 -16.03
C ARG A 179 3.05 -4.86 -15.19
N LYS A 180 4.23 -5.03 -15.78
CA LYS A 180 5.45 -5.51 -15.10
C LYS A 180 5.98 -4.56 -14.02
N ALA A 181 5.59 -3.28 -14.05
CA ALA A 181 5.98 -2.30 -13.04
C ALA A 181 5.14 -2.42 -11.75
N ILE A 182 4.05 -3.19 -11.76
CA ILE A 182 3.22 -3.42 -10.58
C ILE A 182 3.89 -4.44 -9.66
N LEU A 183 4.43 -3.94 -8.56
CA LEU A 183 5.07 -4.72 -7.50
C LEU A 183 4.07 -5.43 -6.60
N ALA A 184 2.88 -4.87 -6.37
CA ALA A 184 1.78 -5.46 -5.61
C ALA A 184 0.42 -4.87 -6.00
N TYR A 185 -0.66 -5.64 -5.83
CA TYR A 185 -2.04 -5.15 -5.83
C TYR A 185 -2.72 -5.49 -4.51
N ILE A 186 -3.44 -4.51 -3.96
CA ILE A 186 -4.07 -4.53 -2.65
C ILE A 186 -5.53 -4.09 -2.79
N GLY A 187 -6.41 -5.09 -2.93
CA GLY A 187 -7.85 -4.86 -3.15
C GLY A 187 -8.72 -4.89 -1.89
N LYS A 188 -8.21 -5.41 -0.75
CA LYS A 188 -9.02 -5.76 0.45
C LYS A 188 -9.82 -4.59 1.04
N ARG A 189 -9.47 -3.33 0.72
CA ARG A 189 -10.16 -2.13 1.20
C ARG A 189 -10.96 -1.41 0.10
N GLY A 190 -11.18 -2.01 -1.07
CA GLY A 190 -11.85 -1.35 -2.20
C GLY A 190 -11.14 -0.08 -2.67
N GLU A 191 -9.85 0.04 -2.35
CA GLU A 191 -8.97 1.15 -2.75
C GLU A 191 -8.26 0.82 -4.08
N ASP A 192 -8.33 -0.43 -4.55
CA ASP A 192 -7.62 -0.92 -5.74
C ASP A 192 -6.16 -0.45 -5.78
N GLU A 193 -5.50 -0.51 -4.61
CA GLU A 193 -4.15 0.01 -4.45
C GLU A 193 -3.16 -0.86 -5.22
N VAL A 194 -2.17 -0.21 -5.84
CA VAL A 194 -1.04 -0.85 -6.47
C VAL A 194 0.25 -0.22 -5.96
N VAL A 195 1.22 -1.06 -5.63
CA VAL A 195 2.60 -0.63 -5.35
C VAL A 195 3.37 -0.73 -6.65
N ILE A 196 4.10 0.30 -7.04
CA ILE A 196 4.82 0.33 -8.31
C ILE A 196 6.32 0.52 -8.14
N ASP A 197 7.06 0.01 -9.12
CA ASP A 197 8.48 0.24 -9.27
C ASP A 197 8.76 1.36 -10.26
N PHE A 198 9.31 2.47 -9.77
CA PHE A 198 9.72 3.58 -10.63
C PHE A 198 11.11 3.43 -11.24
N ARG A 199 11.92 2.46 -10.82
CA ARG A 199 13.27 2.27 -11.37
C ARG A 199 13.23 1.91 -12.86
N ASP A 200 12.16 1.24 -13.28
CA ASP A 200 11.94 0.81 -14.66
C ASP A 200 11.02 1.77 -15.44
N LEU A 201 10.68 2.93 -14.87
CA LEU A 201 9.84 3.95 -15.50
C LEU A 201 10.65 5.21 -15.74
N SER A 202 10.49 5.84 -16.91
CA SER A 202 10.91 7.21 -17.12
C SER A 202 10.22 8.10 -16.09
N ARG A 203 10.99 8.84 -15.29
CA ARG A 203 10.45 9.91 -14.44
C ARG A 203 9.96 11.04 -15.33
N GLY A 204 8.82 11.64 -14.99
CA GLY A 204 8.26 12.80 -15.70
C GLY A 204 7.16 12.52 -16.74
N ASP A 205 6.76 11.27 -16.95
CA ASP A 205 5.63 10.93 -17.85
C ASP A 205 4.25 11.09 -17.19
N ALA A 206 4.20 11.50 -15.92
CA ALA A 206 2.95 11.72 -15.23
C ALA A 206 2.25 12.96 -15.75
N VAL A 207 0.96 12.79 -16.01
CA VAL A 207 0.11 13.89 -16.36
C VAL A 207 -0.68 14.25 -15.10
N ILE A 208 -0.54 15.50 -14.66
CA ILE A 208 -1.42 16.06 -13.63
C ILE A 208 -2.82 16.04 -14.21
N CYS A 209 -3.74 15.32 -13.56
CA CYS A 209 -5.07 15.17 -14.13
C CYS A 209 -5.91 16.40 -13.88
N ASP A 210 -6.66 16.79 -14.91
CA ASP A 210 -7.63 17.88 -14.91
C ASP A 210 -7.07 19.25 -14.56
N GLY A 211 -5.87 19.53 -15.03
CA GLY A 211 -5.55 20.82 -15.60
C GLY A 211 -4.63 20.54 -16.77
N GLY A 212 -5.13 20.60 -18.00
CA GLY A 212 -4.39 20.21 -19.21
C GLY A 212 -2.96 20.78 -19.25
N PRO A 213 -2.07 20.24 -20.09
CA PRO A 213 -0.67 20.68 -20.16
C PRO A 213 -0.59 22.21 -20.24
N GLY A 214 -0.11 22.84 -19.16
CA GLY A 214 0.00 24.29 -19.04
C GLY A 214 -0.99 25.01 -18.12
N LEU A 215 -1.85 24.33 -17.34
CA LEU A 215 -2.52 25.02 -16.22
C LEU A 215 -1.52 25.29 -15.08
N PRO A 216 -1.56 26.48 -14.45
CA PRO A 216 -0.64 26.80 -13.37
C PRO A 216 -0.79 25.80 -12.23
N LEU A 217 0.32 25.49 -11.55
CA LEU A 217 0.39 24.75 -10.28
C LEU A 217 -0.46 25.38 -9.14
N ASP A 218 -1.19 26.45 -9.43
CA ASP A 218 -1.99 27.32 -8.57
C ASP A 218 -3.51 27.09 -8.73
N ALA A 219 -3.97 25.84 -8.83
CA ALA A 219 -5.40 25.58 -8.73
C ALA A 219 -5.91 26.05 -7.36
N ASP A 220 -6.70 27.13 -7.35
CA ASP A 220 -7.35 27.66 -6.16
C ASP A 220 -8.16 26.52 -5.50
N PRO A 221 -8.05 26.28 -4.19
CA PRO A 221 -8.88 25.29 -3.49
C PRO A 221 -10.40 25.54 -3.59
N SER A 222 -10.83 26.71 -4.10
CA SER A 222 -12.21 27.03 -4.50
C SER A 222 -12.52 26.78 -5.99
N SER A 223 -11.56 26.32 -6.78
CA SER A 223 -11.76 26.02 -8.20
C SER A 223 -12.76 24.88 -8.39
N GLU A 224 -13.58 24.98 -9.44
CA GLU A 224 -14.54 23.95 -9.86
C GLU A 224 -13.88 22.56 -10.00
N LEU A 225 -12.59 22.54 -10.31
CA LEU A 225 -11.76 21.35 -10.35
C LEU A 225 -11.71 20.61 -9.01
N VAL A 226 -11.37 21.29 -7.92
CA VAL A 226 -11.27 20.68 -6.58
C VAL A 226 -12.63 20.19 -6.11
N GLU A 227 -13.71 20.92 -6.44
CA GLU A 227 -15.08 20.45 -6.20
C GLU A 227 -15.42 19.18 -6.99
N SER A 228 -14.99 19.09 -8.25
CA SER A 228 -15.15 17.86 -9.04
C SER A 228 -14.43 16.66 -8.40
N TRP A 229 -13.25 16.88 -7.80
CA TRP A 229 -12.51 15.84 -7.07
C TRP A 229 -13.23 15.45 -5.78
N ARG A 230 -13.72 16.43 -5.01
CA ARG A 230 -14.53 16.18 -3.80
C ARG A 230 -15.76 15.34 -4.16
N HIS A 231 -16.46 15.69 -5.23
CA HIS A 231 -17.60 14.93 -5.73
C HIS A 231 -17.21 13.49 -6.08
N ALA A 232 -16.16 13.29 -6.88
CA ALA A 232 -15.69 11.96 -7.26
C ALA A 232 -15.28 11.10 -6.04
N GLY A 233 -14.57 11.70 -5.08
CA GLY A 233 -14.19 11.03 -3.83
C GLY A 233 -15.39 10.68 -2.95
N ASN A 234 -16.41 11.55 -2.90
CA ASN A 234 -17.65 11.30 -2.18
C ASN A 234 -18.48 10.17 -2.82
N VAL A 235 -18.60 10.16 -4.16
CA VAL A 235 -19.26 9.07 -4.89
C VAL A 235 -18.57 7.74 -4.57
N TRP A 236 -17.25 7.66 -4.67
CA TRP A 236 -16.51 6.44 -4.30
C TRP A 236 -16.79 6.01 -2.86
N LYS A 237 -16.67 6.93 -1.90
CA LYS A 237 -16.88 6.66 -0.46
C LYS A 237 -18.29 6.12 -0.19
N GLN A 238 -19.31 6.66 -0.85
CA GLN A 238 -20.69 6.18 -0.75
C GLN A 238 -20.86 4.79 -1.36
N THR A 239 -20.30 4.55 -2.55
CA THR A 239 -20.40 3.24 -3.22
C THR A 239 -19.64 2.12 -2.51
N LYS A 240 -18.51 2.42 -1.86
CA LYS A 240 -17.72 1.44 -1.09
C LYS A 240 -18.51 0.85 0.07
N GLY A 241 -19.45 1.60 0.64
CA GLY A 241 -20.35 1.11 1.70
C GLY A 241 -21.31 0.00 1.24
N HIS A 242 -21.51 -0.17 -0.07
CA HIS A 242 -22.40 -1.19 -0.63
C HIS A 242 -21.64 -2.41 -1.19
N SER A 243 -20.35 -2.30 -1.50
CA SER A 243 -19.57 -3.38 -2.14
C SER A 243 -18.93 -4.38 -1.17
N SER A 244 -18.85 -4.09 0.13
CA SER A 244 -18.14 -4.95 1.09
C SER A 244 -18.84 -6.28 1.42
N ILE A 245 -20.03 -6.54 0.86
CA ILE A 245 -20.82 -7.75 1.13
C ILE A 245 -20.72 -8.78 -0.01
N ALA A 246 -20.33 -8.40 -1.24
CA ALA A 246 -20.53 -9.27 -2.41
C ALA A 246 -19.28 -10.04 -2.90
N GLU A 247 -18.05 -9.55 -2.71
CA GLU A 247 -16.87 -10.14 -3.38
C GLU A 247 -16.03 -11.11 -2.53
N THR A 248 -16.27 -11.22 -1.22
CA THR A 248 -15.47 -12.11 -0.34
C THR A 248 -15.81 -13.60 -0.50
N VAL A 249 -16.90 -13.96 -1.19
CA VAL A 249 -17.36 -15.35 -1.33
C VAL A 249 -16.82 -16.07 -2.58
N ALA A 250 -16.25 -15.35 -3.55
CA ALA A 250 -15.97 -15.91 -4.88
C ALA A 250 -14.52 -16.36 -5.14
N VAL A 251 -13.62 -16.34 -4.15
CA VAL A 251 -12.18 -16.66 -4.36
C VAL A 251 -11.80 -18.08 -3.93
N VAL A 252 -12.73 -18.88 -3.38
CA VAL A 252 -12.41 -20.22 -2.82
C VAL A 252 -12.96 -21.39 -3.66
N SER A 253 -13.70 -21.16 -4.75
CA SER A 253 -14.37 -22.27 -5.45
C SER A 253 -13.78 -22.71 -6.80
N ASP A 254 -12.88 -21.96 -7.43
CA ASP A 254 -12.52 -22.22 -8.83
C ASP A 254 -11.03 -22.57 -9.01
N GLU A 255 -10.64 -23.73 -8.46
CA GLU A 255 -9.51 -24.55 -8.93
C GLU A 255 -10.03 -25.94 -9.33
N GLU A 256 -10.85 -26.02 -10.37
CA GLU A 256 -10.98 -27.21 -11.22
C GLU A 256 -11.17 -26.73 -12.67
N ASP A 257 -10.09 -26.81 -13.46
CA ASP A 257 -10.03 -27.14 -14.90
C ASP A 257 -8.59 -26.97 -15.44
#